data_AF-A0A2M7RI37-F1
#
_entry.id   AF-A0A2M7RI37-F1
#
_cell.length_a   1.000
_cell.length_b   1.000
_cell.length_c   1.000
_cell.angle_alpha   90.00
_cell.angle_beta   90.00
_cell.angle_gamma   90.00
#
_symmetry.space_group_name_H-M   'P 1'
#
loop_
_entity.id
_entity.type
_entity.pdbx_description
1 polymer ?
#
loop_
_entity_poly.entity_id
_entity_poly.type
_entity_poly.pdbx_seq_one_letter_code
_entity_poly.pdbx_strand_id
1 'polypeptide(L)'
;MALRRLNKFSIFKAYDIRGLYPSQINEKIVSQIVWALIKFFKGGRLIIAHDGRLSSPSLYRTAVREFKKTNKFKLEKIGLSTTPMFYFLVNKFKASGGIMITASHNPKNYNGLKIVDKKVQMINGEKVIKIMKKYE
;
A
#
# COMPACT_ATOMS: atom_id res chain seq x y z
N MET A 1 13.15 24.21 -2.72
CA MET A 1 12.13 23.41 -2.00
C MET A 1 10.94 22.96 -2.88
N ALA A 2 10.53 23.70 -3.91
CA ALA A 2 9.38 23.35 -4.77
C ALA A 2 9.57 22.10 -5.66
N LEU A 3 10.77 21.85 -6.20
CA LEU A 3 11.05 20.69 -7.06
C LEU A 3 10.81 19.32 -6.39
N ARG A 4 11.01 19.22 -5.07
CA ARG A 4 10.81 17.99 -4.30
C ARG A 4 9.32 17.61 -4.16
N ARG A 5 8.41 18.59 -4.23
CA ARG A 5 6.95 18.38 -4.12
C ARG A 5 6.34 17.83 -5.42
N LEU A 6 6.82 18.26 -6.58
CA LEU A 6 6.33 17.79 -7.89
C LEU A 6 6.69 16.33 -8.16
N ASN A 7 7.86 15.87 -7.69
CA ASN A 7 8.35 14.52 -7.99
C ASN A 7 7.75 13.41 -7.10
N LYS A 8 7.15 13.76 -5.95
CA LYS A 8 6.54 12.81 -5.00
C LYS A 8 5.29 12.14 -5.56
N PHE A 9 4.57 12.79 -6.47
CA PHE A 9 3.29 12.30 -6.99
C PHE A 9 3.42 11.47 -8.28
N SER A 10 4.61 11.44 -8.91
CA SER A 10 4.85 10.71 -10.16
C SER A 10 4.71 9.19 -10.04
N ILE A 11 4.83 8.66 -8.80
CA ILE A 11 4.68 7.24 -8.47
C ILE A 11 3.23 6.76 -8.42
N PHE A 12 2.26 7.67 -8.33
CA PHE A 12 0.85 7.30 -8.28
C PHE A 12 0.33 7.20 -9.69
N LYS A 13 0.01 5.98 -10.12
CA LYS A 13 -0.53 5.67 -11.44
C LYS A 13 -2.05 5.48 -11.36
N ALA A 14 -2.68 5.35 -12.52
CA ALA A 14 -4.12 5.18 -12.67
C ALA A 14 -4.69 3.97 -11.90
N TYR A 15 -3.87 2.94 -11.63
CA TYR A 15 -4.32 1.71 -10.98
C TYR A 15 -3.48 1.26 -9.78
N ASP A 16 -2.33 1.87 -9.52
CA ASP A 16 -1.47 1.50 -8.39
C ASP A 16 -0.44 2.59 -8.06
N ILE A 17 0.42 2.30 -7.08
CA ILE A 17 1.54 3.15 -6.71
C ILE A 17 2.82 2.37 -7.01
N ARG A 18 3.70 2.88 -7.89
CA ARG A 18 4.97 2.23 -8.26
C ARG A 18 6.09 3.25 -8.42
N GLY A 19 7.30 2.86 -8.00
CA GLY A 19 8.51 3.65 -8.19
C GLY A 19 9.77 2.88 -7.85
N LEU A 20 10.92 3.48 -8.13
CA LEU A 20 12.23 2.95 -7.79
C LEU A 20 12.46 2.92 -6.28
N TYR A 21 12.97 1.81 -5.76
CA TYR A 21 13.44 1.69 -4.38
C TYR A 21 14.95 1.95 -4.31
N PRO A 22 15.46 2.75 -3.35
CA PRO A 22 14.73 3.49 -2.32
C PRO A 22 14.39 4.94 -2.71
N SER A 23 14.72 5.40 -3.92
CA SER A 23 14.69 6.83 -4.27
C SER A 23 13.28 7.42 -4.39
N GLN A 24 12.30 6.64 -4.84
CA GLN A 24 10.91 7.07 -5.05
C GLN A 24 9.93 6.35 -4.12
N ILE A 25 10.12 5.04 -3.91
CA ILE A 25 9.39 4.23 -2.93
C ILE A 25 10.37 3.83 -1.83
N ASN A 26 10.02 4.12 -0.59
CA ASN A 26 10.77 3.76 0.60
C ASN A 26 9.83 3.75 1.81
N GLU A 27 10.39 3.40 2.96
CA GLU A 27 9.68 3.28 4.24
C GLU A 27 8.98 4.60 4.63
N LYS A 28 9.60 5.76 4.34
CA LYS A 28 9.00 7.06 4.61
C LYS A 28 7.74 7.29 3.78
N ILE A 29 7.78 7.02 2.47
CA ILE A 29 6.61 7.17 1.60
C ILE A 29 5.54 6.13 1.92
N VAL A 30 5.91 4.87 2.18
CA VAL A 30 4.96 3.83 2.59
C VAL A 30 4.26 4.22 3.89
N SER A 31 4.98 4.79 4.86
CA SER A 31 4.36 5.29 6.09
C SER A 31 3.28 6.34 5.81
N GLN A 32 3.56 7.30 4.95
CA GLN A 32 2.59 8.34 4.59
C GLN A 32 1.37 7.79 3.86
N ILE A 33 1.58 6.84 2.93
CA ILE A 33 0.49 6.14 2.24
C ILE A 33 -0.38 5.38 3.24
N VAL A 34 0.23 4.67 4.19
CA VAL A 34 -0.52 3.92 5.20
C VAL A 34 -1.35 4.84 6.09
N TRP A 35 -0.81 6.00 6.49
CA TRP A 35 -1.61 7.00 7.23
C TRP A 35 -2.82 7.51 6.43
N ALA A 36 -2.67 7.74 5.13
CA ALA A 36 -3.82 8.04 4.27
C ALA A 36 -4.83 6.88 4.24
N LEU A 37 -4.37 5.64 4.17
CA LEU A 37 -5.25 4.46 4.20
C LEU A 37 -5.96 4.27 5.55
N ILE A 38 -5.31 4.59 6.67
CA ILE A 38 -5.92 4.58 8.00
C ILE A 38 -7.11 5.55 8.08
N LYS A 39 -6.99 6.72 7.44
CA LYS A 39 -8.08 7.71 7.33
C LYS A 39 -9.16 7.25 6.34
N PHE A 40 -8.74 6.59 5.26
CA PHE A 40 -9.65 6.09 4.22
C PHE A 40 -10.56 4.96 4.71
N PHE A 41 -9.98 3.88 5.25
CA PHE A 41 -10.75 2.72 5.68
C PHE A 41 -11.48 3.04 6.99
N LYS A 42 -12.70 2.54 7.16
CA LYS A 42 -13.50 2.78 8.39
C LYS A 42 -13.14 1.88 9.57
N GLY A 43 -12.19 0.96 9.41
CA GLY A 43 -11.79 -0.03 10.41
C GLY A 43 -12.11 -1.45 9.98
N GLY A 44 -11.99 -2.41 10.90
CA GLY A 44 -12.26 -3.82 10.63
C GLY A 44 -11.03 -4.60 10.18
N ARG A 45 -11.23 -5.70 9.46
CA ARG A 45 -10.12 -6.59 9.06
C ARG A 45 -9.41 -6.05 7.82
N LEU A 46 -8.08 -6.04 7.82
CA LEU A 46 -7.26 -5.71 6.65
C LEU A 46 -6.28 -6.84 6.33
N ILE A 47 -6.16 -7.17 5.05
CA ILE A 47 -5.16 -8.11 4.54
C ILE A 47 -3.90 -7.35 4.13
N ILE A 48 -2.73 -7.80 4.59
CA ILE A 48 -1.45 -7.22 4.19
C ILE A 48 -0.54 -8.34 3.71
N ALA A 49 -0.06 -8.22 2.47
CA ALA A 49 0.84 -9.18 1.83
C ALA A 49 1.95 -8.47 1.03
N HIS A 50 2.97 -9.23 0.63
CA HIS A 50 4.04 -8.73 -0.24
C HIS A 50 4.57 -9.81 -1.17
N ASP A 51 5.24 -9.40 -2.27
CA ASP A 51 5.90 -10.31 -3.20
C ASP A 51 7.37 -10.62 -2.79
N GLY A 52 8.08 -11.38 -3.63
CA GLY A 52 9.47 -11.80 -3.40
C GLY A 52 10.55 -10.75 -3.67
N ARG A 53 10.23 -9.48 -3.91
CA ARG A 53 11.27 -8.45 -4.13
C ARG A 53 12.09 -8.23 -2.86
N LEU A 54 13.40 -8.00 -3.00
CA LEU A 54 14.29 -7.79 -1.86
C LEU A 54 13.87 -6.60 -0.97
N SER A 55 13.26 -5.58 -1.55
CA SER A 55 12.74 -4.41 -0.81
C SER A 55 11.38 -4.67 -0.14
N SER A 56 10.61 -5.67 -0.58
CA SER A 56 9.24 -5.93 -0.12
C SER A 56 9.14 -6.21 1.39
N PRO A 57 10.00 -7.04 2.02
CA PRO A 57 9.94 -7.28 3.46
C PRO A 57 10.09 -6.01 4.31
N SER A 58 10.95 -5.06 3.89
CA SER A 58 11.14 -3.80 4.62
C SER A 58 9.89 -2.94 4.58
N LEU A 59 9.37 -2.69 3.37
CA LEU A 59 8.15 -1.92 3.15
C LEU A 59 6.94 -2.55 3.85
N TYR A 60 6.87 -3.88 3.86
CA TYR A 60 5.83 -4.65 4.55
C TYR A 60 5.85 -4.43 6.05
N ARG A 61 7.02 -4.57 6.69
CA ARG A 61 7.17 -4.32 8.12
C ARG A 61 6.80 -2.88 8.48
N THR A 62 7.20 -1.92 7.66
CA THR A 62 6.78 -0.52 7.82
C THR A 62 5.27 -0.40 7.78
N ALA A 63 4.61 -0.97 6.77
CA ALA A 63 3.16 -0.85 6.65
C ALA A 63 2.41 -1.48 7.82
N VAL A 64 2.81 -2.69 8.23
CA VAL A 64 2.25 -3.38 9.41
C VAL A 64 2.45 -2.54 10.66
N ARG A 65 3.65 -1.98 10.88
CA ARG A 65 3.96 -1.13 12.04
C ARG A 65 3.06 0.10 12.07
N GLU A 66 2.90 0.81 10.95
CA GLU A 66 2.09 2.02 10.92
C GLU A 66 0.60 1.74 11.13
N PHE A 67 0.03 0.68 10.54
CA PHE A 67 -1.36 0.30 10.82
C PHE A 67 -1.59 -0.04 12.30
N LYS A 68 -0.62 -0.73 12.93
CA LYS A 68 -0.66 -1.10 14.36
C LYS A 68 -0.58 0.07 15.33
N LYS A 69 -0.15 1.26 14.89
CA LYS A 69 -0.20 2.48 15.73
C LYS A 69 -1.64 2.90 16.05
N THR A 70 -2.63 2.27 15.42
CA THR A 70 -4.04 2.49 15.68
C THR A 70 -4.71 1.18 16.08
N ASN A 71 -5.68 1.24 16.98
CA ASN A 71 -6.50 0.09 17.37
C ASN A 71 -7.70 -0.13 16.43
N LYS A 72 -7.67 0.48 15.24
CA LYS A 72 -8.81 0.54 14.30
C LYS A 72 -8.96 -0.73 13.45
N PHE A 73 -7.89 -1.52 13.32
CA PHE A 73 -7.82 -2.62 12.37
C PHE A 73 -7.39 -3.94 13.00
N LYS A 74 -8.06 -5.03 12.59
CA LYS A 74 -7.57 -6.39 12.77
C LYS A 74 -6.71 -6.75 11.56
N LEU A 75 -5.40 -6.85 11.75
CA LEU A 75 -4.47 -7.09 10.65
C LEU A 75 -4.23 -8.59 10.44
N GLU A 76 -4.59 -9.09 9.25
CA GLU A 76 -4.15 -10.40 8.78
C GLU A 76 -2.82 -10.23 8.04
N LYS A 77 -1.74 -10.59 8.73
CA LYS A 77 -0.34 -10.44 8.27
C LYS A 77 0.06 -11.67 7.46
N ILE A 78 -0.21 -11.65 6.15
CA ILE A 78 0.03 -12.81 5.28
C ILE A 78 1.52 -13.03 4.99
N GLY A 79 2.29 -11.93 4.86
CA GLY A 79 3.70 -12.02 4.47
C GLY A 79 3.85 -12.28 2.98
N LEU A 80 4.75 -13.20 2.61
CA LEU A 80 5.04 -13.54 1.22
C LEU A 80 3.83 -14.22 0.56
N SER A 81 3.33 -13.65 -0.53
CA SER A 81 2.18 -14.20 -1.25
C SER A 81 2.14 -13.74 -2.71
N THR A 82 1.18 -14.28 -3.47
CA THR A 82 0.90 -13.83 -4.83
C THR A 82 -0.23 -12.80 -4.84
N THR A 83 -0.30 -11.96 -5.87
CA THR A 83 -1.41 -10.99 -6.01
C THR A 83 -2.79 -11.70 -6.07
N PRO A 84 -2.98 -12.80 -6.82
CA PRO A 84 -4.26 -13.53 -6.81
C PRO A 84 -4.64 -14.07 -5.43
N MET A 85 -3.68 -14.63 -4.68
CA MET A 85 -3.94 -15.12 -3.32
C MET A 85 -4.34 -13.97 -2.40
N PHE A 86 -3.66 -12.83 -2.49
CA PHE A 86 -4.04 -11.62 -1.76
C PHE A 86 -5.50 -11.21 -2.03
N TYR A 87 -5.93 -11.15 -3.29
CA TYR A 87 -7.31 -10.83 -3.66
C TYR A 87 -8.31 -11.84 -3.11
N PHE A 88 -8.00 -13.12 -3.26
CA PHE A 88 -8.81 -14.21 -2.71
C PHE A 88 -8.98 -14.07 -1.19
N LEU A 89 -7.91 -13.75 -0.45
CA LEU A 89 -7.96 -13.60 1.00
C LEU A 89 -8.78 -12.38 1.44
N VAL A 90 -8.73 -11.26 0.70
CA VAL A 90 -9.59 -10.09 0.97
C VAL A 90 -11.05 -10.48 0.91
N ASN A 91 -11.46 -11.21 -0.13
CA ASN A 91 -12.82 -11.70 -0.29
C ASN A 91 -13.19 -12.76 0.76
N LYS A 92 -12.35 -13.79 0.91
CA LYS A 92 -12.58 -14.93 1.82
C LYS A 92 -12.79 -14.48 3.27
N PHE A 93 -11.98 -13.53 3.73
CA PHE A 93 -12.09 -13.03 5.10
C PHE A 93 -13.11 -11.89 5.28
N LYS A 94 -13.86 -11.54 4.22
CA LYS A 94 -14.76 -10.38 4.18
C LYS A 94 -14.07 -9.12 4.73
N ALA A 95 -12.81 -8.93 4.33
CA ALA A 95 -11.98 -7.85 4.83
C ALA A 95 -12.49 -6.49 4.34
N SER A 96 -12.22 -5.43 5.09
CA SER A 96 -12.51 -4.06 4.69
C SER A 96 -11.70 -3.62 3.47
N GLY A 97 -10.62 -4.34 3.17
CA GLY A 97 -9.71 -4.13 2.06
C GLY A 97 -8.36 -4.76 2.36
N GLY A 98 -7.34 -4.33 1.62
CA GLY A 98 -5.99 -4.76 1.87
C GLY A 98 -4.95 -4.03 1.04
N ILE A 99 -3.68 -4.31 1.34
CA ILE A 99 -2.55 -3.87 0.54
C ILE A 99 -1.66 -5.06 0.15
N MET A 100 -1.19 -5.03 -1.10
CA MET A 100 -0.19 -5.94 -1.64
C MET A 100 1.02 -5.14 -2.08
N ILE A 101 2.15 -5.39 -1.45
CA ILE A 101 3.42 -4.71 -1.77
C ILE A 101 4.08 -5.46 -2.92
N THR A 102 4.12 -4.80 -4.07
CA THR A 102 4.62 -5.37 -5.32
C THR A 102 4.73 -4.27 -6.39
N ALA A 103 5.64 -4.45 -7.35
CA ALA A 103 5.57 -3.76 -8.64
C ALA A 103 5.25 -4.70 -9.81
N SER A 104 4.66 -5.87 -9.52
CA SER A 104 4.19 -6.85 -10.50
C SER A 104 5.30 -7.25 -11.49
N HIS A 105 5.20 -6.81 -12.75
CA HIS A 105 6.15 -7.12 -13.82
C HIS A 105 7.31 -6.11 -13.94
N ASN A 106 7.31 -5.00 -13.18
CA ASN A 106 8.39 -4.03 -13.28
C ASN A 106 9.74 -4.64 -12.89
N PRO A 107 10.87 -4.09 -13.38
CA PRO A 107 12.21 -4.55 -13.02
C PRO A 107 12.45 -4.63 -11.51
N LYS A 108 13.44 -5.43 -11.09
CA LYS A 108 13.69 -5.79 -9.68
C LYS A 108 13.88 -4.60 -8.72
N ASN A 109 14.38 -3.48 -9.23
CA ASN A 109 14.62 -2.24 -8.48
C ASN A 109 13.35 -1.40 -8.26
N TYR A 110 12.22 -1.76 -8.87
CA TYR A 110 10.92 -1.14 -8.58
C TYR A 110 10.23 -1.83 -7.42
N ASN A 111 9.43 -1.07 -6.68
CA ASN A 111 8.42 -1.61 -5.78
C ASN A 111 7.19 -0.69 -5.75
N GLY A 112 6.18 -1.04 -4.96
CA GLY A 112 4.90 -0.37 -5.00
C GLY A 112 3.86 -0.96 -4.08
N LEU A 113 2.62 -0.46 -4.21
CA LEU A 113 1.46 -0.95 -3.49
C LEU A 113 0.27 -1.05 -4.45
N LYS A 114 -0.35 -2.23 -4.48
CA LYS A 114 -1.73 -2.41 -4.94
C LYS A 114 -2.63 -2.33 -3.72
N ILE A 115 -3.74 -1.61 -3.83
CA ILE A 115 -4.66 -1.34 -2.72
C ILE A 115 -6.05 -1.70 -3.20
N VAL A 116 -6.79 -2.49 -2.43
CA VAL A 116 -8.18 -2.86 -2.78
C VAL A 116 -9.13 -2.59 -1.63
N ASP A 117 -10.40 -2.35 -1.97
CA ASP A 117 -11.48 -2.23 -1.01
C ASP A 117 -12.15 -3.59 -0.69
N LYS A 118 -13.23 -3.56 0.09
CA LYS A 118 -14.01 -4.73 0.49
C LYS A 118 -14.65 -5.51 -0.67
N LYS A 119 -14.80 -4.89 -1.85
CA LYS A 119 -15.31 -5.54 -3.07
C LYS A 119 -14.16 -6.04 -3.95
N VAL A 120 -12.92 -6.01 -3.45
CA VAL A 120 -11.70 -6.31 -4.21
C VAL A 120 -11.52 -5.37 -5.40
N GLN A 121 -12.12 -4.17 -5.35
CA GLN A 121 -11.95 -3.15 -6.38
C GLN A 121 -10.69 -2.34 -6.09
N MET A 122 -9.93 -2.06 -7.15
CA MET A 122 -8.67 -1.34 -7.03
C MET A 122 -8.92 0.11 -6.59
N ILE A 123 -8.16 0.56 -5.60
CA ILE A 123 -8.11 1.94 -5.16
C ILE A 123 -6.93 2.59 -5.89
N ASN A 124 -7.24 3.46 -6.84
CA ASN A 124 -6.22 4.13 -7.65
C ASN A 124 -5.32 5.07 -6.83
N GLY A 125 -4.11 5.32 -7.36
CA GLY A 125 -3.15 6.19 -6.72
C GLY A 125 -3.67 7.62 -6.53
N GLU A 126 -4.47 8.13 -7.46
CA GLU A 126 -5.06 9.49 -7.37
C GLU A 126 -5.94 9.67 -6.14
N LYS A 127 -6.76 8.66 -5.80
CA LYS A 127 -7.61 8.70 -4.60
C LYS A 127 -6.76 8.73 -3.34
N VAL A 128 -5.65 7.98 -3.31
CA VAL A 128 -4.69 8.03 -2.21
C VAL A 128 -4.05 9.41 -2.10
N ILE A 129 -3.63 10.02 -3.22
CA ILE A 129 -3.08 11.39 -3.23
C ILE A 129 -4.07 12.39 -2.65
N LYS A 130 -5.33 12.34 -3.09
CA LYS A 130 -6.37 13.26 -2.61
C LYS A 130 -6.53 13.18 -1.09
N ILE A 131 -6.44 11.98 -0.53
CA ILE A 131 -6.49 11.78 0.92
C ILE A 131 -5.23 12.32 1.58
N MET A 132 -4.04 12.03 1.04
CA MET A 132 -2.78 12.56 1.57
C MET A 132 -2.79 14.10 1.61
N LYS A 133 -3.27 14.76 0.56
CA LYS A 133 -3.37 16.23 0.49
C LYS A 133 -4.39 16.82 1.46
N LYS A 134 -5.46 16.09 1.77
CA LYS A 134 -6.50 16.55 2.71
C LYS A 134 -6.03 16.59 4.16
N TYR A 135 -4.99 15.82 4.49
CA TYR A 135 -4.49 15.67 5.86
C TYR A 135 -3.00 16.03 5.99
N GLU A 136 -2.44 16.75 5.01
CA GLU A 136 -1.19 17.54 5.18
C GLU A 136 -1.50 18.83 5.93
#